data_AF-C7TZN4-F1
#
_entry.id   AF-C7TZN4-F1
#
_cell.length_a   1.000
_cell.length_b   1.000
_cell.length_c   1.000
_cell.angle_alpha   90.00
_cell.angle_beta   90.00
_cell.angle_gamma   90.00
#
_symmetry.space_group_name_H-M   'P 1'
#
loop_
_entity.id
_entity.type
_entity.pdbx_description
1 polymer ?
#
loop_
_entity_poly.entity_id
_entity_poly.type
_entity_poly.pdbx_seq_one_letter_code
_entity_poly.pdbx_strand_id
1 'polypeptide(L)'
;MADDAARKLQFEYKINSNLVLSTDRSLIDRRPRDESTGEVLSLAGKIRVQEMGYKSQRTKPPMLQEKRAKRQKRDESQQDALKLKGGSLLNDDFNDIAGIIYRPKTPDTRKTYEYILHCIQEALGDQSREILCGAADEVIATSKNTHLKDK
;
A
#
# COMPACT_ATOMS: atom_id res chain seq x y z
N MET A 1 -1.81 -80.99 -35.50
CA MET A 1 -1.29 -81.41 -34.16
C MET A 1 0.25 -81.43 -34.10
N ALA A 2 0.98 -81.68 -35.19
CA ALA A 2 2.46 -81.71 -35.17
C ALA A 2 3.14 -80.33 -35.01
N ASP A 3 2.60 -79.27 -35.64
CA ASP A 3 3.21 -77.93 -35.59
C ASP A 3 3.20 -77.27 -34.20
N ASP A 4 2.20 -77.60 -33.36
CA ASP A 4 2.12 -77.07 -32.00
C ASP A 4 3.12 -77.73 -31.05
N ALA A 5 3.52 -78.97 -31.32
CA ALA A 5 4.58 -79.64 -30.56
C ALA A 5 5.97 -79.06 -30.93
N ALA A 6 6.21 -78.76 -32.20
CA ALA A 6 7.46 -78.15 -32.67
C ALA A 6 7.67 -76.74 -32.09
N ARG A 7 6.62 -75.89 -32.08
CA ARG A 7 6.68 -74.56 -31.45
C ARG A 7 6.95 -74.63 -29.94
N LYS A 8 6.39 -75.62 -29.24
CA LYS A 8 6.63 -75.80 -27.80
C LYS A 8 8.07 -76.20 -27.47
N LEU A 9 8.72 -76.96 -28.36
CA LEU A 9 10.14 -77.34 -28.22
C LEU A 9 11.08 -76.18 -28.58
N GLN A 10 10.80 -75.43 -29.65
CA GLN A 10 11.67 -74.34 -30.12
C GLN A 10 11.87 -73.23 -29.09
N PHE A 11 10.86 -72.95 -28.28
CA PHE A 11 10.91 -71.87 -27.31
C PHE A 11 11.03 -72.34 -25.85
N GLU A 12 11.13 -73.66 -25.63
CA GLU A 12 11.26 -74.31 -24.31
C GLU A 12 10.47 -73.63 -23.18
N TYR A 13 9.28 -73.12 -23.48
CA TYR A 13 8.51 -72.30 -22.54
C TYR A 13 8.18 -73.06 -21.25
N LYS A 14 8.17 -74.40 -21.31
CA LYS A 14 7.89 -75.29 -20.18
C LYS A 14 9.04 -75.39 -19.17
N ILE A 15 10.29 -75.21 -19.61
CA ILE A 15 11.47 -75.26 -18.75
C ILE A 15 11.62 -73.92 -18.02
N ASN A 16 11.31 -72.82 -18.71
CA ASN A 16 11.42 -71.47 -18.14
C ASN A 16 10.16 -71.00 -17.40
N SER A 17 9.02 -71.67 -17.55
CA SER A 17 7.75 -71.22 -16.94
C SER A 17 7.70 -71.30 -15.41
N ASN A 18 8.53 -72.14 -14.78
CA ASN A 18 8.58 -72.29 -13.32
C ASN A 18 9.86 -71.72 -12.69
N LEU A 19 10.73 -71.09 -13.47
CA LEU A 19 11.94 -70.47 -12.94
C LEU A 19 11.60 -69.12 -12.32
N VAL A 20 11.07 -69.14 -11.10
CA VAL A 20 11.06 -67.95 -10.25
C VAL A 20 12.48 -67.77 -9.73
N LEU A 21 13.26 -66.93 -10.42
CA LEU A 21 14.54 -66.46 -9.91
C LEU A 21 14.26 -65.67 -8.62
N SER A 22 14.45 -66.33 -7.47
CA SER A 22 14.48 -65.65 -6.17
C SER A 22 15.65 -64.68 -6.19
N THR A 23 15.35 -63.38 -6.16
CA THR A 23 16.38 -62.35 -6.14
C THR A 23 17.24 -62.49 -4.88
N ASP A 24 18.56 -62.41 -5.05
CA ASP A 24 19.52 -62.56 -3.95
C ASP A 24 19.45 -61.32 -3.04
N ARG A 25 18.76 -61.45 -1.90
CA ARG A 25 18.48 -60.35 -0.96
C ARG A 25 19.68 -59.99 -0.07
N SER A 26 20.82 -60.63 -0.28
CA SER A 26 22.11 -60.36 0.38
C SER A 26 22.77 -59.08 -0.15
N LEU A 27 22.54 -58.73 -1.41
CA LEU A 27 23.03 -57.51 -2.08
C LEU A 27 22.08 -56.30 -1.92
N ILE A 28 20.91 -56.52 -1.30
CA ILE A 28 20.00 -55.43 -0.94
C ILE A 28 20.44 -54.95 0.43
N ASP A 29 21.04 -53.76 0.49
CA ASP A 29 21.32 -53.07 1.74
C ASP A 29 20.02 -52.95 2.54
N ARG A 30 19.87 -53.84 3.53
CA ARG A 30 18.82 -53.73 4.53
C ARG A 30 19.19 -52.53 5.38
N ARG A 31 18.66 -51.37 5.01
CA ARG A 31 18.89 -50.12 5.75
C ARG A 31 18.72 -50.38 7.25
N PRO A 32 19.70 -50.00 8.08
CA PRO A 32 19.60 -50.21 9.51
C PRO A 32 18.36 -49.47 10.03
N ARG A 33 17.67 -50.11 10.98
CA ARG A 33 16.37 -49.67 11.50
C ARG A 33 16.41 -48.26 12.15
N ASP A 34 17.61 -47.76 12.42
CA ASP A 34 17.87 -46.49 13.10
C ASP A 34 18.16 -45.31 12.13
N GLU A 35 18.08 -45.51 10.82
CA GLU A 35 18.16 -44.40 9.87
C GLU A 35 16.83 -43.64 9.77
N SER A 36 16.88 -42.33 9.99
CA SER A 36 15.73 -41.44 9.80
C SER A 36 15.30 -41.43 8.33
N THR A 37 14.20 -42.12 8.03
CA THR A 37 13.69 -42.41 6.68
C THR A 37 13.20 -41.17 5.90
N GLY A 38 13.12 -40.00 6.54
CA GLY A 38 12.60 -38.78 5.93
C GLY A 38 11.10 -38.85 5.59
N GLU A 39 10.43 -39.93 5.97
CA GLU A 39 9.02 -40.16 5.71
C GLU A 39 8.15 -39.26 6.61
N VAL A 40 7.07 -38.72 6.06
CA VAL A 40 6.17 -37.84 6.80
C VAL A 40 5.32 -38.67 7.75
N LEU A 41 5.57 -38.53 9.05
CA LEU A 41 4.81 -39.25 10.07
C LEU A 41 3.54 -38.48 10.47
N SER A 42 2.54 -39.24 10.91
CA SER A 42 1.34 -38.66 11.50
C SER A 42 1.68 -37.79 12.72
N LEU A 43 0.91 -36.72 12.85
CA LEU A 43 0.99 -35.75 13.95
C LEU A 43 0.02 -36.09 15.11
N ALA A 44 -0.76 -37.17 14.99
CA ALA A 44 -1.64 -37.65 16.05
C ALA A 44 -0.83 -37.94 17.33
N GLY A 45 -1.24 -37.34 18.45
CA GLY A 45 -0.52 -37.43 19.74
C GLY A 45 0.74 -36.57 19.85
N LYS A 46 1.17 -35.88 18.78
CA LYS A 46 2.34 -34.98 18.76
C LYS A 46 1.98 -33.50 18.75
N ILE A 47 0.69 -33.16 18.58
CA ILE A 47 0.18 -31.78 18.64
C ILE A 47 -0.58 -31.58 19.94
N ARG A 48 -0.30 -30.50 20.67
CA ARG A 48 -1.14 -30.02 21.76
C ARG A 48 -2.10 -28.95 21.23
N VAL A 49 -3.39 -29.09 21.50
CA VAL A 49 -4.43 -28.14 21.05
C VAL A 49 -4.18 -26.73 21.58
N GLN A 50 -3.60 -26.61 22.78
CA GLN A 50 -3.26 -25.32 23.41
C GLN A 50 -2.16 -24.53 22.68
N GLU A 51 -1.29 -25.20 21.93
CA GLU A 51 -0.18 -24.56 21.20
C GLU A 51 -0.59 -24.15 19.77
N MET A 52 -1.85 -24.36 19.40
CA MET A 52 -2.38 -23.97 18.11
C MET A 52 -2.29 -22.45 17.94
N GLY A 53 -1.62 -22.01 16.88
CA GLY A 53 -1.40 -20.59 16.61
C GLY A 53 -0.14 -19.98 17.23
N TYR A 54 0.68 -20.75 17.96
CA TYR A 54 1.92 -20.25 18.58
C TYR A 54 2.88 -19.53 17.62
N LYS A 55 2.90 -19.94 16.33
CA LYS A 55 3.70 -19.32 15.26
C LYS A 55 2.89 -18.48 14.27
N SER A 56 1.61 -18.23 14.53
CA SER A 56 0.79 -17.41 13.64
C SER A 56 1.20 -15.94 13.72
N GLN A 57 1.45 -15.30 12.57
CA GLN A 57 1.82 -13.89 12.50
C GLN A 57 0.82 -13.12 11.64
N ARG A 58 0.43 -11.92 12.10
CA ARG A 58 -0.35 -10.97 11.30
C ARG A 58 0.60 -10.02 10.59
N THR A 59 0.48 -9.91 9.27
CA THR A 59 1.27 -8.96 8.48
C THR A 59 0.49 -7.66 8.25
N LYS A 60 1.22 -6.54 8.17
CA LYS A 60 0.65 -5.26 7.73
C LYS A 60 0.46 -5.32 6.21
N PRO A 61 -0.56 -4.63 5.66
CA PRO A 61 -0.75 -4.60 4.22
C PRO A 61 0.48 -3.97 3.54
N PRO A 62 0.94 -4.54 2.42
CA PRO A 62 2.09 -4.01 1.70
C PRO A 62 1.79 -2.60 1.17
N MET A 63 2.81 -1.74 1.19
CA MET A 63 2.77 -0.39 0.59
C MET A 63 1.68 0.55 1.14
N LEU A 64 1.41 0.47 2.46
CA LEU A 64 0.47 1.38 3.13
C LEU A 64 0.89 2.86 2.95
N GLN A 65 2.18 3.16 3.09
CA GLN A 65 2.70 4.52 2.96
C GLN A 65 2.55 5.07 1.54
N GLU A 66 2.84 4.27 0.51
CA GLU A 66 2.67 4.70 -0.88
C GLU A 66 1.20 4.91 -1.25
N LYS A 67 0.31 4.02 -0.78
CA LYS A 67 -1.14 4.19 -0.98
C LYS A 67 -1.65 5.45 -0.28
N ARG A 68 -1.12 5.79 0.89
CA ARG A 68 -1.47 7.01 1.62
C ARG A 68 -0.99 8.26 0.86
N ALA A 69 0.25 8.28 0.37
CA ALA A 69 0.78 9.38 -0.42
C ALA A 69 0.00 9.59 -1.74
N LYS A 70 -0.37 8.51 -2.43
CA LYS A 70 -1.20 8.58 -3.64
C LYS A 70 -2.60 9.12 -3.36
N ARG A 71 -3.21 8.75 -2.23
CA ARG A 71 -4.51 9.31 -1.80
C ARG A 71 -4.40 10.79 -1.50
N GLN A 72 -3.41 11.20 -0.71
CA GLN A 72 -3.22 12.61 -0.36
C GLN A 72 -3.07 13.52 -1.58
N LYS A 73 -2.26 13.12 -2.58
CA LYS A 73 -2.13 13.87 -3.85
C LYS A 73 -3.43 13.94 -4.65
N ARG A 74 -4.27 12.90 -4.59
CA ARG A 74 -5.58 12.89 -5.24
C ARG A 74 -6.57 13.78 -4.52
N ASP A 75 -6.55 13.79 -3.20
CA ASP A 75 -7.45 14.60 -2.39
C ASP A 75 -7.11 16.09 -2.54
N GLU A 76 -5.82 16.45 -2.60
CA GLU A 76 -5.35 17.80 -2.90
C GLU A 76 -5.86 18.29 -4.28
N SER A 77 -5.72 17.48 -5.34
CA SER A 77 -6.21 17.86 -6.67
C SER A 77 -7.74 17.91 -6.77
N GLN A 78 -8.44 17.04 -6.03
CA GLN A 78 -9.89 17.09 -5.95
C GLN A 78 -10.38 18.31 -5.17
N GLN A 79 -9.70 18.72 -4.11
CA GLN A 79 -10.06 19.94 -3.38
C GLN A 79 -9.96 21.18 -4.27
N ASP A 80 -8.93 21.29 -5.11
CA ASP A 80 -8.82 22.41 -6.04
C ASP A 80 -9.89 22.36 -7.13
N ALA A 81 -10.20 21.17 -7.66
CA ALA A 81 -11.31 21.00 -8.60
C ALA A 81 -12.68 21.31 -7.97
N LEU A 82 -12.90 20.98 -6.69
CA LEU A 82 -14.13 21.26 -5.96
C LEU A 82 -14.28 22.76 -5.63
N LYS A 83 -13.19 23.45 -5.30
CA LYS A 83 -13.19 24.92 -5.14
C LYS A 83 -13.61 25.62 -6.44
N LEU A 84 -13.07 25.17 -7.58
CA LEU A 84 -13.42 25.70 -8.89
C LEU A 84 -14.85 25.33 -9.31
N LYS A 85 -15.35 24.15 -8.93
CA LYS A 85 -16.71 23.71 -9.24
C LYS A 85 -17.81 24.53 -8.55
N GLY A 86 -17.50 25.19 -7.43
CA GLY A 86 -18.40 26.11 -6.72
C GLY A 86 -18.31 27.57 -7.17
N GLY A 87 -17.24 27.94 -7.88
CA GLY A 87 -17.05 29.29 -8.43
C GLY A 87 -17.55 29.36 -9.86
N SER A 88 -18.82 29.71 -10.06
CA SER A 88 -19.24 30.23 -11.36
C SER A 88 -18.38 31.46 -11.70
N LEU A 89 -17.96 31.64 -12.95
CA LEU A 89 -17.11 32.75 -13.42
C LEU A 89 -17.62 34.16 -13.01
N LEU A 90 -18.90 34.27 -12.64
CA LEU A 90 -19.53 35.49 -12.13
C LEU A 90 -19.24 35.80 -10.64
N ASN A 91 -18.70 34.85 -9.87
CA ASN A 91 -18.32 35.06 -8.46
C ASN A 91 -16.88 35.55 -8.30
N ASP A 92 -16.03 35.44 -9.32
CA ASP A 92 -14.67 36.00 -9.28
C ASP A 92 -14.67 37.54 -9.29
N ASP A 93 -15.78 38.14 -9.73
CA ASP A 93 -15.99 39.59 -9.71
C ASP A 93 -15.94 40.16 -8.28
N PHE A 94 -16.24 39.39 -7.21
CA PHE A 94 -16.16 39.95 -5.85
C PHE A 94 -14.74 40.36 -5.44
N ASN A 95 -13.70 39.68 -5.93
CA ASN A 95 -12.33 40.07 -5.61
C ASN A 95 -11.82 41.22 -6.48
N ASP A 96 -12.39 41.41 -7.67
CA ASP A 96 -12.07 42.53 -8.57
C ASP A 96 -12.89 43.78 -8.22
N ILE A 97 -14.13 43.62 -7.74
CA ILE A 97 -14.99 44.71 -7.23
C ILE A 97 -14.46 45.27 -5.91
N ALA A 98 -13.84 44.42 -5.07
CA ALA A 98 -13.33 44.81 -3.75
C ALA A 98 -11.96 45.53 -3.78
N GLY A 99 -11.38 45.79 -4.96
CA GLY A 99 -10.12 46.54 -5.08
C GLY A 99 -8.92 45.88 -4.38
N ILE A 100 -8.96 44.56 -4.17
CA ILE A 100 -7.94 43.81 -3.41
C ILE A 100 -6.64 43.76 -4.20
N ILE A 101 -5.59 44.41 -3.70
CA ILE A 101 -4.30 44.56 -4.37
C ILE A 101 -3.41 43.35 -4.09
N TYR A 102 -3.44 42.81 -2.87
CA TYR A 102 -2.58 41.70 -2.50
C TYR A 102 -3.26 40.33 -2.69
N ARG A 103 -2.69 39.49 -3.57
CA ARG A 103 -3.09 38.09 -3.75
C ARG A 103 -1.95 37.13 -3.34
N PRO A 104 -2.13 36.32 -2.29
CA PRO A 104 -1.11 35.37 -1.86
C PRO A 104 -0.94 34.23 -2.89
N LYS A 105 0.31 33.96 -3.28
CA LYS A 105 0.64 32.99 -4.35
C LYS A 105 1.06 31.61 -3.82
N THR A 106 1.69 31.55 -2.65
CA THR A 106 2.15 30.29 -2.03
C THR A 106 1.28 29.92 -0.84
N PRO A 107 1.18 28.63 -0.47
CA PRO A 107 0.38 28.20 0.69
C PRO A 107 0.86 28.85 2.00
N ASP A 108 2.16 29.09 2.12
CA ASP A 108 2.73 29.72 3.31
C ASP A 108 2.40 31.22 3.36
N THR A 109 2.45 31.92 2.21
CA THR A 109 1.98 33.31 2.14
C THR A 109 0.49 33.45 2.37
N ARG A 110 -0.29 32.42 2.03
CA ARG A 110 -1.74 32.41 2.29
C ARG A 110 -2.03 32.30 3.79
N LYS A 111 -1.35 31.37 4.49
CA LYS A 111 -1.52 31.22 5.95
C LYS A 111 -1.14 32.48 6.71
N THR A 112 -0.04 33.13 6.31
CA THR A 112 0.38 34.40 6.93
C THR A 112 -0.59 35.54 6.63
N TYR A 113 -1.13 35.60 5.40
CA TYR A 113 -2.19 36.56 5.06
C TYR A 113 -3.48 36.32 5.87
N GLU A 114 -3.90 35.07 6.03
CA GLU A 114 -5.05 34.70 6.87
C GLU A 114 -4.81 35.08 8.35
N TYR A 115 -3.59 34.92 8.84
CA TYR A 115 -3.20 35.38 10.18
C TYR A 115 -3.29 36.90 10.33
N ILE A 116 -2.79 37.66 9.35
CA ILE A 116 -2.90 39.13 9.35
C ILE A 116 -4.38 39.56 9.36
N LEU A 117 -5.21 38.94 8.52
CA LEU A 117 -6.65 39.20 8.49
C LEU A 117 -7.32 38.91 9.84
N HIS A 118 -6.93 37.82 10.50
CA HIS A 118 -7.44 37.47 11.82
C HIS A 118 -7.07 38.53 12.87
N CYS A 119 -5.81 38.96 12.92
CA CYS A 119 -5.38 40.03 13.83
C CYS A 119 -6.14 41.35 13.60
N ILE A 120 -6.39 41.70 12.34
CA ILE A 120 -7.15 42.91 11.99
C ILE A 120 -8.61 42.76 12.42
N GLN A 121 -9.21 41.60 12.21
CA GLN A 121 -10.59 41.32 12.61
C GLN A 121 -10.76 41.38 14.15
N GLU A 122 -9.79 40.87 14.91
CA GLU A 122 -9.80 41.00 16.37
C GLU A 122 -9.71 42.46 16.84
N ALA A 123 -8.95 43.30 16.12
CA ALA A 123 -8.76 44.71 16.46
C ALA A 123 -9.93 45.63 16.03
N LEU A 124 -10.48 45.43 14.81
CA LEU A 124 -11.57 46.25 14.26
C LEU A 124 -12.97 45.73 14.61
N GLY A 125 -13.09 44.45 15.01
CA GLY A 125 -14.37 43.78 15.21
C GLY A 125 -15.03 43.34 13.90
N ASP A 126 -16.36 43.22 13.92
CA ASP A 126 -17.13 42.61 12.84
C ASP A 126 -17.31 43.61 11.68
N GLN A 127 -16.42 43.53 10.69
CA GLN A 127 -16.38 44.39 9.51
C GLN A 127 -16.61 43.60 8.23
N SER A 128 -17.05 44.30 7.17
CA SER A 128 -17.16 43.69 5.85
C SER A 128 -15.79 43.25 5.32
N ARG A 129 -15.79 42.22 4.47
CA ARG A 129 -14.56 41.62 3.93
C ARG A 129 -13.72 42.61 3.12
N GLU A 130 -14.37 43.57 2.45
CA GLU A 130 -13.69 44.60 1.66
C GLU A 130 -12.81 45.50 2.54
N ILE A 131 -13.32 45.90 3.71
CA ILE A 131 -12.59 46.73 4.67
C ILE A 131 -11.41 45.96 5.27
N LEU A 132 -11.61 44.68 5.62
CA LEU A 132 -10.54 43.83 6.15
C LEU A 132 -9.41 43.62 5.13
N CYS A 133 -9.75 43.36 3.87
CA CYS A 133 -8.76 43.22 2.80
C CYS A 133 -8.03 44.55 2.52
N GLY A 134 -8.74 45.68 2.48
CA GLY A 134 -8.11 47.00 2.32
C GLY A 134 -7.15 47.35 3.47
N ALA A 135 -7.56 47.08 4.72
CA ALA A 135 -6.70 47.27 5.88
C ALA A 135 -5.46 46.36 5.85
N ALA A 136 -5.62 45.09 5.44
CA ALA A 136 -4.50 44.17 5.28
C ALA A 136 -3.51 44.66 4.21
N ASP A 137 -4.01 45.22 3.11
CA ASP A 137 -3.17 45.77 2.04
C ASP A 137 -2.34 46.97 2.51
N GLU A 138 -2.95 47.88 3.29
CA GLU A 138 -2.26 49.01 3.94
C GLU A 138 -1.17 48.53 4.92
N VAL A 139 -1.47 47.53 5.76
CA VAL A 139 -0.49 46.94 6.68
C VAL A 139 0.69 46.30 5.94
N ILE A 140 0.41 45.58 4.85
CA ILE A 140 1.45 44.96 4.04
C ILE A 140 2.28 46.03 3.31
N ALA A 141 1.65 47.07 2.79
CA ALA A 141 2.33 48.16 2.11
C ALA A 141 3.27 48.92 3.06
N THR A 142 2.78 49.28 4.25
CA THR A 142 3.58 49.94 5.29
C THR A 142 4.71 49.05 5.80
N SER A 143 4.46 47.75 6.05
CA SER A 143 5.49 46.81 6.49
C SER A 143 6.58 46.56 5.44
N LYS A 144 6.25 46.64 4.14
CA LYS A 144 7.23 46.51 3.05
C LYS A 144 8.05 47.77 2.82
N ASN A 145 7.61 48.93 3.31
CA ASN A 145 8.33 50.18 3.16
C ASN A 145 9.53 50.24 4.12
N THR A 146 10.70 49.82 3.65
CA THR A 146 11.96 49.79 4.42
C THR A 146 12.52 51.17 4.80
N HIS A 147 11.94 52.24 4.26
CA HIS A 147 12.33 53.62 4.54
C HIS A 147 11.60 54.23 5.74
N LEU A 148 10.58 53.56 6.28
CA LEU A 148 9.91 53.99 7.49
C LEU A 148 10.71 53.50 8.70
N LYS A 149 11.08 54.43 9.59
CA LYS A 149 11.68 54.09 10.88
C LYS A 149 10.57 53.75 11.86
N ASP A 150 10.68 52.57 12.48
CA ASP A 150 9.96 52.27 13.71
C ASP A 150 10.35 53.32 14.76
N LYS A 151 9.33 53.91 15.38
CA LYS A 151 9.48 55.00 16.35
C LYS A 151 9.32 54.46 17.76
#